data_AF-A0A2E4XK31-F1
#
_entry.id   AF-A0A2E4XK31-F1
#
_cell.length_a   1.000
_cell.length_b   1.000
_cell.length_c   1.000
_cell.angle_alpha   90.00
_cell.angle_beta   90.00
_cell.angle_gamma   90.00
#
_symmetry.space_group_name_H-M   'P 1'
#
loop_
_entity.id
_entity.type
_entity.pdbx_description
1 polymer ?
#
loop_
_entity_poly.entity_id
_entity_poly.type
_entity_poly.pdbx_seq_one_letter_code
_entity_poly.pdbx_strand_id
1 'polypeptide(L)'
;MEINKRHFIYKNITQIDSHNKIIDFLKDTNTKYTENKNGIFLNLNTIEDNKIDHIYLIVNEIMLNIYEGGDLDPKDECEYEMNEIVLQKEEKKDDLINHNDIFLSSFSKKDQEIIQYSKLYL
;
A
#
# COMPACT_ATOMS: atom_id res chain seq x y z
N MET A 1 -22.91 5.58 -6.24
CA MET A 1 -21.45 5.73 -6.39
C MET A 1 -20.81 4.44 -5.93
N GLU A 2 -19.89 3.88 -6.71
CA GLU A 2 -19.13 2.71 -6.30
C GLU A 2 -17.99 3.17 -5.35
N ILE A 3 -17.91 2.56 -4.17
CA ILE A 3 -16.88 2.91 -3.18
C ILE A 3 -15.55 2.31 -3.64
N ASN A 4 -14.53 3.15 -3.82
CA ASN A 4 -13.17 2.66 -4.04
C ASN A 4 -12.61 2.05 -2.74
N LYS A 5 -12.75 0.72 -2.61
CA LYS A 5 -12.37 -0.03 -1.40
C LYS A 5 -10.88 0.09 -1.06
N ARG A 6 -10.01 0.13 -2.07
CA ARG A 6 -8.55 0.27 -1.89
C ARG A 6 -8.22 1.61 -1.24
N HIS A 7 -8.83 2.68 -1.74
CA HIS A 7 -8.68 4.02 -1.19
C HIS A 7 -9.23 4.11 0.24
N PHE A 8 -10.39 3.51 0.49
CA PHE A 8 -10.98 3.44 1.83
C PHE A 8 -10.05 2.73 2.83
N ILE A 9 -9.50 1.57 2.46
CA ILE A 9 -8.54 0.84 3.30
C ILE A 9 -7.32 1.74 3.59
N TYR A 10 -6.72 2.33 2.55
CA TYR A 10 -5.55 3.18 2.70
C TYR A 10 -5.76 4.34 3.69
N LYS A 11 -6.91 5.02 3.62
CA LYS A 11 -7.22 6.19 4.46
C LYS A 11 -7.44 5.82 5.93
N ASN A 12 -7.97 4.62 6.21
CA ASN A 12 -8.47 4.27 7.54
C ASN A 12 -7.56 3.27 8.28
N ILE A 13 -6.72 2.51 7.58
CA ILE A 13 -5.91 1.45 8.21
C ILE A 13 -4.92 2.00 9.25
N THR A 14 -4.48 3.26 9.12
CA THR A 14 -3.60 3.93 10.08
C THR A 14 -4.30 4.35 11.37
N GLN A 15 -5.63 4.42 11.38
CA GLN A 15 -6.43 4.77 12.55
C GLN A 15 -6.76 3.54 13.42
N ILE A 16 -6.37 2.35 12.97
CA ILE A 16 -6.59 1.09 13.69
C ILE A 16 -5.38 0.83 14.59
N ASP A 17 -5.60 0.78 15.90
CA ASP A 17 -4.53 0.51 16.88
C ASP A 17 -4.00 -0.93 16.79
N SER A 18 -4.88 -1.90 16.50
CA SER A 18 -4.53 -3.31 16.40
C SER A 18 -4.95 -3.91 15.07
N HIS A 19 -3.96 -4.29 14.25
CA HIS A 19 -4.18 -4.91 12.95
C HIS A 19 -4.30 -6.44 13.02
N ASN A 20 -4.46 -7.05 14.20
CA ASN A 20 -4.43 -8.51 14.39
C ASN A 20 -5.44 -9.24 13.47
N LYS A 21 -6.69 -8.78 13.40
CA LYS A 21 -7.70 -9.38 12.50
C LYS A 21 -7.27 -9.34 11.03
N ILE A 22 -6.62 -8.26 10.61
CA ILE A 22 -6.10 -8.11 9.24
C ILE A 22 -4.91 -9.06 9.04
N ILE A 23 -3.99 -9.13 10.00
CA ILE A 23 -2.82 -10.04 9.99
C ILE A 23 -3.27 -11.50 9.89
N ASP A 24 -4.23 -11.92 10.71
CA ASP A 24 -4.74 -13.28 10.75
C ASP A 24 -5.34 -13.66 9.39
N PHE A 25 -6.17 -12.80 8.82
CA PHE A 25 -6.69 -12.98 7.46
C PHE A 25 -5.58 -13.09 6.41
N LEU A 26 -4.55 -12.26 6.49
CA LEU A 26 -3.43 -12.28 5.54
C LEU A 26 -2.63 -13.59 5.65
N LYS A 27 -2.44 -14.12 6.86
CA LYS A 27 -1.80 -15.42 7.11
C LYS A 27 -2.65 -16.57 6.55
N ASP A 28 -3.94 -16.60 6.86
CA ASP A 28 -4.86 -17.65 6.42
C ASP A 28 -5.00 -17.72 4.89
N THR A 29 -4.88 -16.59 4.23
CA THR A 29 -4.98 -16.49 2.77
C THR A 29 -3.64 -16.53 2.04
N ASN A 30 -2.54 -16.75 2.77
CA ASN A 30 -1.16 -16.74 2.27
C ASN A 30 -0.85 -15.48 1.43
N THR A 31 -1.36 -14.33 1.87
CA THR A 31 -1.14 -13.03 1.22
C THR A 31 0.18 -12.45 1.69
N LYS A 32 0.98 -11.92 0.77
CA LYS A 32 2.27 -11.30 1.14
C LYS A 32 2.03 -9.98 1.85
N TYR A 33 2.62 -9.84 3.04
CA TYR A 33 2.69 -8.61 3.80
C TYR A 33 4.03 -8.56 4.54
N THR A 34 4.34 -7.41 5.14
CA THR A 34 5.50 -7.26 6.02
C THR A 34 5.02 -6.78 7.37
N GLU A 35 5.48 -7.42 8.44
CA GLU A 35 5.20 -7.02 9.81
C GLU A 35 6.42 -6.28 10.38
N ASN A 36 6.18 -5.20 11.12
CA ASN A 36 7.21 -4.46 11.84
C ASN A 36 6.73 -4.14 13.26
N LYS A 37 7.60 -3.52 14.08
CA LYS A 37 7.28 -3.18 15.48
C LYS A 37 6.05 -2.27 15.64
N ASN A 38 5.64 -1.58 14.58
CA ASN A 38 4.57 -0.59 14.57
C ASN A 38 3.34 -1.07 13.78
N GLY A 39 3.27 -2.34 13.35
CA GLY A 39 2.12 -2.91 12.64
C GLY A 39 2.49 -3.55 11.30
N ILE A 40 1.66 -3.35 10.28
CA ILE A 40 1.82 -3.99 8.97
C ILE A 40 2.09 -3.02 7.83
N PHE A 41 2.85 -3.49 6.86
CA PHE A 41 2.97 -2.91 5.52
C PHE A 41 2.31 -3.85 4.51
N LEU A 42 1.39 -3.27 3.72
CA LEU A 42 0.58 -3.99 2.76
C LEU A 42 0.51 -3.23 1.43
N ASN A 43 0.98 -3.86 0.35
CA ASN A 43 0.84 -3.27 -0.99
C ASN A 43 -0.51 -3.66 -1.59
N LEU A 44 -1.51 -2.78 -1.45
CA LEU A 44 -2.86 -3.03 -1.93
C LEU A 44 -2.87 -3.39 -3.42
N ASN A 45 -2.09 -2.71 -4.27
CA ASN A 45 -2.10 -2.91 -5.73
C ASN A 45 -1.69 -4.32 -6.19
N THR A 46 -1.04 -5.10 -5.32
CA THR A 46 -0.61 -6.48 -5.62
C THR A 46 -1.58 -7.55 -5.11
N ILE A 47 -2.66 -7.14 -4.46
CA ILE A 47 -3.63 -8.04 -3.83
C ILE A 47 -4.85 -8.19 -4.75
N GLU A 48 -5.28 -9.44 -4.91
CA GLU A 48 -6.48 -9.82 -5.65
C GLU A 48 -7.74 -9.12 -5.08
N ASP A 49 -8.68 -8.76 -5.96
CA ASP A 49 -9.84 -7.94 -5.58
C ASP A 49 -10.74 -8.61 -4.53
N ASN A 50 -10.89 -9.94 -4.58
CA ASN A 50 -11.64 -10.71 -3.56
C ASN A 50 -11.05 -10.54 -2.15
N LYS A 51 -9.72 -10.45 -2.04
CA LYS A 51 -9.02 -10.24 -0.76
C LYS A 51 -9.12 -8.80 -0.31
N ILE A 52 -9.11 -7.85 -1.24
CA ILE A 52 -9.40 -6.44 -0.93
C ILE A 52 -10.79 -6.27 -0.36
N ASP A 53 -11.78 -6.97 -0.91
CA ASP A 53 -13.15 -6.95 -0.41
C ASP A 53 -13.22 -7.41 1.04
N HIS A 54 -12.48 -8.46 1.39
CA HIS A 54 -12.43 -8.96 2.76
C HIS A 54 -11.70 -7.99 3.70
N ILE A 55 -10.56 -7.44 3.28
CA ILE A 55 -9.82 -6.44 4.06
C ILE A 55 -10.70 -5.21 4.28
N TYR A 56 -11.45 -4.78 3.27
CA TYR A 56 -12.41 -3.68 3.37
C TYR A 56 -13.48 -3.98 4.44
N LEU A 57 -14.05 -5.18 4.44
CA LEU A 57 -15.05 -5.57 5.45
C LEU A 57 -14.47 -5.51 6.88
N ILE A 58 -13.26 -6.04 7.08
CA ILE A 58 -12.58 -6.01 8.38
C ILE A 58 -12.33 -4.56 8.82
N VAL A 59 -11.78 -3.72 7.94
CA VAL A 59 -11.52 -2.30 8.24
C VAL A 59 -12.82 -1.56 8.53
N ASN A 60 -13.87 -1.78 7.75
CA ASN A 60 -15.17 -1.14 7.94
C ASN A 60 -15.83 -1.54 9.26
N GLU A 61 -15.78 -2.83 9.63
CA GLU A 61 -16.27 -3.32 10.92
C GLU A 61 -15.52 -2.65 12.08
N ILE A 62 -14.18 -2.56 12.00
CA ILE A 62 -13.38 -1.91 13.04
C ILE A 62 -13.74 -0.42 13.14
N MET A 63 -13.85 0.27 12.01
CA MET A 63 -14.23 1.69 11.98
C MET A 63 -15.60 1.91 12.60
N LEU A 64 -16.61 1.11 12.23
CA LEU A 64 -17.94 1.21 12.83
C LEU A 64 -17.89 1.05 14.36
N ASN A 65 -17.09 0.14 14.89
CA ASN A 65 -16.93 -0.03 16.34
C ASN A 65 -16.20 1.15 17.01
N ILE A 66 -15.23 1.77 16.33
CA ILE A 66 -14.56 2.99 16.81
C ILE A 66 -15.57 4.14 16.90
N TYR A 67 -16.46 4.24 15.92
CA TYR A 67 -17.44 5.32 15.84
C TYR A 67 -18.73 5.07 16.63
N GLU A 68 -19.18 3.83 16.87
CA GLU A 68 -20.35 3.57 17.72
C GLU A 68 -20.08 3.90 19.20
N GLY A 69 -18.81 4.05 19.59
CA GLY A 69 -18.39 4.54 20.91
C GLY A 69 -18.32 6.07 21.05
N GLY A 70 -18.56 6.84 19.99
CA GLY A 70 -18.52 8.30 20.01
C GLY A 70 -19.43 8.90 18.94
N ASP A 71 -20.42 9.69 19.37
CA ASP A 71 -21.45 10.35 18.54
C ASP A 71 -20.95 10.72 17.13
N LEU A 72 -21.36 9.96 16.11
CA LEU A 72 -21.29 10.41 14.73
C LEU A 72 -22.54 11.21 14.40
N ASP A 73 -22.35 12.51 14.15
CA ASP A 73 -23.27 13.27 13.31
C ASP A 73 -23.19 12.66 11.90
N PRO A 74 -24.29 12.13 11.31
CA PRO A 74 -24.31 11.47 10.00
C PRO A 74 -23.99 12.38 8.80
N LYS A 75 -23.36 13.54 9.03
CA LYS A 75 -23.24 14.65 8.07
C LYS A 75 -21.85 14.88 7.49
N ASP A 76 -20.86 14.06 7.82
CA ASP A 76 -19.68 13.98 6.98
C ASP A 76 -19.98 13.05 5.80
N GLU A 77 -20.88 13.52 4.93
CA GLU A 77 -20.77 13.25 3.50
C GLU A 77 -19.32 13.54 3.16
N CYS A 78 -18.51 12.50 3.00
CA CYS A 78 -17.14 12.65 2.52
C CYS A 78 -17.23 13.25 1.12
N GLU A 79 -17.20 14.58 1.06
CA GLU A 79 -16.99 15.35 -0.16
C GLU A 79 -15.55 15.06 -0.58
N TYR A 80 -15.38 13.98 -1.33
CA TYR A 80 -14.12 13.65 -1.94
C TYR A 80 -13.92 14.65 -3.08
N GLU A 81 -13.11 15.69 -2.84
CA GLU A 81 -12.37 16.30 -3.94
C GLU A 81 -11.51 15.19 -4.57
N MET A 82 -12.05 14.57 -5.63
CA MET A 82 -11.26 13.81 -6.59
C MET A 82 -10.28 14.80 -7.21
N ASN A 83 -9.15 15.01 -6.55
CA ASN A 83 -7.93 15.26 -7.30
C ASN A 83 -7.70 13.97 -8.08
N GLU A 84 -8.22 13.92 -9.30
CA GLU A 84 -7.74 12.99 -10.32
C GLU A 84 -6.23 13.18 -10.34
N ILE A 85 -5.51 12.26 -9.69
CA ILE A 85 -4.14 11.99 -10.09
C ILE A 85 -4.31 11.39 -11.47
N VAL A 86 -4.40 12.27 -12.48
CA VAL A 86 -4.13 11.93 -13.86
C VAL A 86 -2.68 11.48 -13.82
N LEU A 87 -2.50 10.17 -13.60
CA LEU A 87 -1.34 9.48 -14.10
C LEU A 87 -1.40 9.73 -15.58
N GLN A 88 -0.70 10.78 -16.04
CA GLN A 88 -0.29 10.86 -17.42
C GLN A 88 0.41 9.54 -17.65
N LYS A 89 -0.28 8.62 -18.31
CA LYS A 89 0.36 7.59 -19.09
C LYS A 89 1.14 8.41 -20.11
N GLU A 90 2.33 8.83 -19.73
CA GLU A 90 3.39 8.88 -20.69
C GLU A 90 3.37 7.48 -21.29
N GLU A 91 2.87 7.38 -22.51
CA GLU A 91 3.28 6.32 -23.40
C GLU A 91 4.80 6.46 -23.48
N LYS A 92 5.49 5.89 -22.49
CA LYS A 92 6.83 5.41 -22.72
C LYS A 92 6.63 4.45 -23.87
N LYS A 93 7.06 4.91 -25.05
CA LYS A 93 7.48 4.00 -26.09
C LYS A 93 8.21 2.90 -25.36
N ASP A 94 7.76 1.66 -25.55
CA ASP A 94 8.56 0.50 -25.23
C ASP A 94 9.81 0.62 -26.10
N ASP A 95 10.76 1.44 -25.66
CA ASP A 95 12.15 1.23 -25.97
C ASP A 95 12.37 -0.18 -25.44
N LEU A 96 12.57 -1.13 -26.36
CA LEU A 96 13.05 -2.47 -26.03
C LEU A 96 14.08 -2.29 -24.93
N ILE A 97 13.74 -2.69 -23.69
CA ILE A 97 14.70 -2.67 -22.59
C ILE A 97 15.69 -3.76 -22.95
N ASN A 98 16.71 -3.36 -23.69
CA ASN A 98 17.92 -4.11 -23.80
C ASN A 98 18.43 -4.19 -22.36
N HIS A 99 18.52 -5.40 -21.81
CA HIS A 99 19.18 -5.68 -20.53
C HIS A 99 20.69 -5.44 -20.69
N ASN A 100 21.07 -4.26 -21.21
CA ASN A 100 22.42 -3.80 -21.29
C ASN A 100 22.92 -3.74 -19.85
N ASP A 101 23.95 -4.54 -19.61
CA ASP A 101 24.68 -4.58 -18.35
C ASP A 101 24.85 -3.17 -17.79
N ILE A 102 24.36 -2.94 -16.57
CA ILE A 102 24.56 -1.68 -15.89
C ILE A 102 26.02 -1.67 -15.39
N PHE A 103 26.91 -1.06 -16.17
CA PHE A 103 28.32 -0.98 -15.82
C PHE A 103 28.53 -0.06 -14.61
N LEU A 104 29.34 -0.50 -13.65
CA LEU A 104 29.66 0.30 -12.46
C LEU A 104 30.28 1.67 -12.82
N SER A 105 30.96 1.74 -13.97
CA SER A 105 31.54 2.96 -14.52
C SER A 105 30.51 4.03 -14.93
N SER A 106 29.22 3.71 -15.02
CA SER A 106 28.16 4.67 -15.32
C SER A 106 27.78 5.55 -14.11
N PHE A 107 28.24 5.19 -12.91
CA PHE A 107 27.93 5.89 -11.66
C PHE A 107 29.05 6.84 -11.24
N SER A 108 28.72 7.84 -10.41
CA SER A 108 29.73 8.71 -9.79
C SER A 108 30.64 7.92 -8.85
N LYS A 109 31.87 8.37 -8.60
CA LYS A 109 32.80 7.69 -7.68
C LYS A 109 32.19 7.43 -6.31
N LYS A 110 31.43 8.39 -5.79
CA LYS A 110 30.72 8.29 -4.51
C LYS A 110 29.68 7.15 -4.53
N ASP A 111 28.91 7.06 -5.62
CA ASP A 111 27.88 6.02 -5.75
C ASP A 111 28.51 4.64 -5.98
N GLN A 112 29.64 4.58 -6.70
CA GLN A 112 30.40 3.35 -6.88
C GLN A 112 30.87 2.77 -5.54
N GLU A 113 31.39 3.63 -4.64
CA GLU A 113 31.79 3.22 -3.29
C GLU A 113 30.59 2.67 -2.51
N ILE A 114 29.45 3.37 -2.54
CA ILE A 114 28.22 2.91 -1.86
C ILE A 114 27.78 1.53 -2.38
N ILE A 115 27.77 1.33 -3.70
CA ILE A 115 27.42 0.06 -4.34
C ILE A 115 28.41 -1.06 -3.98
N GLN A 116 29.70 -0.74 -3.82
CA GLN A 116 30.70 -1.71 -3.40
C GLN A 116 30.52 -2.10 -1.92
N TYR A 117 30.30 -1.12 -1.05
CA TYR A 117 30.09 -1.37 0.38
C TYR A 117 28.81 -2.17 0.67
N SER A 118 27.73 -1.95 -0.08
CA SER A 118 26.48 -2.69 0.13
C SER A 118 26.61 -4.19 -0.15
N LYS A 119 27.59 -4.60 -0.98
CA LYS A 119 27.86 -6.01 -1.29
C LYS A 119 28.65 -6.74 -0.20
N LEU A 120 29.31 -6.04 0.73
CA LEU A 120 30.12 -6.66 1.77
C LEU A 120 29.29 -7.27 2.92
N TYR A 121 28.01 -6.94 3.00
CA TYR A 121 27.10 -7.35 4.08
C TYR A 121 25.97 -8.26 3.59
N LEU A 122 26.15 -8.93 2.44
CA LEU A 122 25.26 -9.94 1.90
C LEU A 122 25.77 -11.36 2.18
#